data_AF-A0A938P280-F1
#
_entry.id   AF-A0A938P280-F1
#
_cell.length_a   1.000
_cell.length_b   1.000
_cell.length_c   1.000
_cell.angle_alpha   90.00
_cell.angle_beta   90.00
_cell.angle_gamma   90.00
#
_symmetry.space_group_name_H-M   'P 1'
#
loop_
_entity.id
_entity.type
_entity.pdbx_description
1 polymer ?
#
loop_
_entity_poly.entity_id
_entity_poly.type
_entity_poly.pdbx_seq_one_letter_code
_entity_poly.pdbx_strand_id
1 'polypeptide(L)'
;MFRRMVSLIGENLRRVGLRWDSVYAQNLCRNYFALETAKNVHLWKAVAGRWIPILRDELGQFKSDIPVLLSAEVLYSVLLKSRSQPRTPKEFYSCSQGAPIPVPADENQLSRPLIPFYRHWYYDLKRQEWRRYRAAVADCLPEVTRGS
;
A
#
# COMPACT_ATOMS: atom_id res chain seq x y z
N MET A 1 4.68 20.37 2.38
CA MET A 1 4.66 19.13 1.58
C MET A 1 4.00 17.96 2.33
N PHE A 2 4.48 17.60 3.52
CA PHE A 2 3.93 16.48 4.33
C PHE A 2 2.42 16.57 4.64
N ARG A 3 1.92 17.73 5.10
CA ARG A 3 0.49 17.94 5.38
C ARG A 3 -0.42 17.64 4.18
N ARG A 4 0.05 17.95 2.96
CA ARG A 4 -0.68 17.69 1.72
C ARG A 4 -0.77 16.19 1.40
N MET A 5 0.30 15.44 1.68
CA MET A 5 0.33 13.99 1.50
C MET A 5 -0.60 13.27 2.50
N VAL A 6 -0.58 13.67 3.77
CA VAL A 6 -1.47 13.11 4.80
C VAL A 6 -2.93 13.44 4.49
N SER A 7 -3.21 14.67 4.05
CA SER A 7 -4.57 15.07 3.63
C SER A 7 -5.07 14.26 2.44
N LEU A 8 -4.22 14.03 1.42
CA LEU A 8 -4.59 13.22 0.25
C LEU A 8 -4.90 11.76 0.64
N ILE A 9 -4.09 11.14 1.50
CA ILE A 9 -4.40 9.79 2.00
C ILE A 9 -5.65 9.77 2.83
N GLY A 10 -5.86 10.76 3.70
CA GLY A 10 -7.07 10.85 4.49
C GLY A 10 -8.33 10.96 3.62
N GLU A 11 -8.26 11.68 2.50
CA GLU A 11 -9.34 11.70 1.50
C GLU A 11 -9.51 10.34 0.84
N ASN A 12 -8.42 9.71 0.37
CA ASN A 12 -8.49 8.38 -0.24
C ASN A 12 -9.08 7.33 0.71
N LEU A 13 -8.69 7.33 1.99
CA LEU A 13 -9.24 6.45 3.03
C LEU A 13 -10.76 6.61 3.14
N ARG A 14 -11.24 7.86 3.27
CA ARG A 14 -12.69 8.14 3.33
C ARG A 14 -13.44 7.64 2.10
N ARG A 15 -12.81 7.69 0.92
CA ARG A 15 -13.41 7.20 -0.34
C ARG A 15 -13.59 5.69 -0.37
N VAL A 16 -12.83 4.92 0.41
CA VAL A 16 -12.96 3.46 0.53
C VAL A 16 -13.64 3.04 1.84
N GLY A 17 -14.22 3.99 2.58
CA GLY A 17 -14.94 3.70 3.83
C GLY A 17 -14.05 3.58 5.07
N LEU A 18 -12.77 3.97 4.99
CA LEU A 18 -11.83 3.96 6.12
C LEU A 18 -11.68 5.34 6.76
N ARG A 19 -11.20 5.32 8.00
CA ARG A 19 -10.78 6.51 8.76
C ARG A 19 -9.38 6.32 9.33
N TRP A 20 -8.76 7.40 9.78
CA TRP A 20 -7.40 7.32 10.36
C TRP A 20 -7.35 6.52 11.67
N ASP A 21 -8.45 6.48 12.43
CA ASP A 21 -8.57 5.69 13.66
C ASP A 21 -8.83 4.20 13.40
N SER A 22 -9.15 3.82 12.15
CA SER A 22 -9.35 2.43 11.73
C SER A 22 -8.13 1.85 11.00
N VAL A 23 -6.99 2.55 10.98
CA VAL A 23 -5.77 2.11 10.28
C VAL A 23 -4.57 2.11 11.20
N TYR A 24 -3.77 1.05 11.11
CA TYR A 24 -2.43 1.00 11.68
C TYR A 24 -1.42 1.51 10.64
N ALA A 25 -0.70 2.59 10.95
CA ALA A 25 0.25 3.22 10.03
C ALA A 25 1.69 3.10 10.55
N GLN A 26 2.58 2.55 9.72
CA GLN A 26 3.99 2.36 10.04
C GLN A 26 4.86 2.52 8.78
N ASN A 27 6.12 2.91 8.97
CA ASN A 27 7.12 2.94 7.89
C ASN A 27 7.78 1.56 7.75
N LEU A 28 8.07 1.15 6.51
CA LEU A 28 8.83 -0.08 6.24
C LEU A 28 10.21 -0.02 6.90
N CYS A 29 10.96 1.05 6.65
CA CYS A 29 12.22 1.31 7.33
C CYS A 29 11.97 2.26 8.49
N ARG A 30 12.36 1.89 9.71
CA ARG A 30 12.20 2.75 10.90
C ARG A 30 13.37 3.72 11.10
N ASN A 31 14.48 3.52 10.40
CA ASN A 31 15.62 4.45 10.40
C ASN A 31 15.26 5.75 9.67
N TYR A 32 15.76 6.87 10.19
CA TYR A 32 15.81 8.12 9.44
C TYR A 32 16.97 8.06 8.43
N PHE A 33 16.69 8.44 7.18
CA PHE A 33 17.69 8.56 6.13
C PHE A 33 17.97 10.04 5.86
N ALA A 34 19.25 10.40 5.70
CA ALA A 34 19.66 11.77 5.39
C ALA A 34 19.27 12.23 3.98
N LEU A 35 19.00 11.27 3.07
CA LEU A 35 18.60 11.52 1.69
C LEU A 35 17.23 10.91 1.42
N GLU A 36 16.46 11.57 0.56
CA GLU A 36 15.17 11.04 0.10
C GLU A 36 15.36 9.74 -0.69
N THR A 37 14.33 8.88 -0.68
CA THR A 37 14.37 7.55 -1.29
C THR A 37 14.77 7.58 -2.76
N ALA A 38 14.36 8.59 -3.52
CA ALA A 38 14.72 8.74 -4.93
C ALA A 38 16.23 9.00 -5.15
N LYS A 39 16.88 9.71 -4.22
CA LYS A 39 18.32 10.03 -4.28
C LYS A 39 19.21 8.92 -3.69
N ASN A 40 18.63 7.94 -3.01
CA ASN A 40 19.38 6.88 -2.34
C ASN A 40 18.70 5.51 -2.46
N VAL A 41 18.13 5.24 -3.64
CA VAL A 41 17.26 4.07 -3.86
C VAL A 41 17.97 2.75 -3.60
N HIS A 42 19.25 2.62 -3.95
CA HIS A 42 20.00 1.38 -3.76
C HIS A 42 20.22 1.05 -2.28
N LEU A 43 20.71 2.02 -1.49
CA LEU A 43 20.89 1.82 -0.05
C LEU A 43 19.53 1.61 0.62
N TRP A 44 18.53 2.40 0.24
CA TRP A 44 17.20 2.30 0.83
C TRP A 44 16.59 0.92 0.59
N LYS A 45 16.68 0.37 -0.63
CA LYS A 45 16.22 -0.99 -0.95
C LYS A 45 16.96 -2.06 -0.15
N ALA A 46 18.28 -1.93 0.00
CA ALA A 46 19.08 -2.86 0.79
C ALA A 46 18.70 -2.84 2.28
N VAL A 47 18.49 -1.65 2.85
CA VAL A 47 18.05 -1.50 4.24
C VAL A 47 16.61 -1.98 4.42
N ALA A 48 15.73 -1.68 3.47
CA ALA A 48 14.35 -2.15 3.49
C ALA A 48 14.27 -3.68 3.54
N GLY A 49 15.10 -4.38 2.75
CA GLY A 49 15.19 -5.84 2.80
C GLY A 49 15.46 -6.41 4.21
N ARG A 50 16.22 -5.70 5.04
CA ARG A 50 16.48 -6.08 6.44
C ARG A 50 15.29 -5.83 7.37
N TRP A 51 14.46 -4.84 7.06
CA TRP A 51 13.27 -4.50 7.84
C TRP A 51 12.03 -5.33 7.48
N ILE A 52 11.97 -5.92 6.28
CA ILE A 52 10.83 -6.73 5.84
C ILE A 52 10.47 -7.85 6.84
N PRO A 53 11.40 -8.68 7.34
CA PRO A 53 11.07 -9.71 8.32
C PRO A 53 10.48 -9.13 9.61
N ILE A 54 11.04 -8.01 10.09
CA ILE A 54 10.59 -7.34 11.32
C ILE A 54 9.16 -6.83 11.13
N LEU A 55 8.87 -6.17 10.00
CA LEU A 55 7.52 -5.70 9.70
C LEU A 55 6.54 -6.87 9.53
N ARG A 56 6.96 -7.97 8.90
CA ARG A 56 6.13 -9.17 8.76
C ARG A 56 5.76 -9.75 10.13
N ASP A 57 6.73 -9.85 11.05
CA ASP A 57 6.52 -10.40 12.39
C ASP A 57 5.62 -9.47 13.24
N GLU A 58 5.83 -8.16 13.16
CA GLU A 58 4.94 -7.15 13.76
C GLU A 58 3.51 -7.28 13.23
N LEU A 59 3.36 -7.35 11.91
CA LEU A 59 2.05 -7.52 11.30
C LEU A 59 1.43 -8.87 11.67
N GLY A 60 2.22 -9.88 12.05
CA GLY A 60 1.74 -11.18 12.55
C GLY A 60 0.82 -11.10 13.77
N GLN A 61 0.82 -9.96 14.49
CA GLN A 61 -0.11 -9.71 15.60
C GLN A 61 -1.56 -9.45 15.16
N PHE A 62 -1.76 -9.11 13.89
CA PHE A 62 -3.09 -8.89 13.31
C PHE A 62 -3.56 -10.15 12.55
N LYS A 63 -4.89 -10.30 12.35
CA LYS A 63 -5.43 -11.37 11.50
C LYS A 63 -4.84 -11.30 10.09
N SER A 64 -4.51 -12.44 9.49
CA SER A 64 -3.79 -12.53 8.21
C SER A 64 -4.56 -12.03 6.99
N ASP A 65 -5.88 -11.98 7.09
CA ASP A 65 -6.81 -11.47 6.07
C ASP A 65 -6.86 -9.93 6.01
N ILE A 66 -6.36 -9.23 7.03
CA ILE A 66 -6.27 -7.77 7.02
C ILE A 66 -5.23 -7.31 5.97
N PRO A 67 -5.65 -6.55 4.94
CA PRO A 67 -4.76 -6.11 3.87
C PRO A 67 -3.84 -4.97 4.31
N VAL A 68 -2.72 -4.83 3.61
CA VAL A 68 -1.74 -3.74 3.80
C VAL A 68 -1.88 -2.71 2.68
N LEU A 69 -2.13 -1.46 3.03
CA LEU A 69 -2.20 -0.35 2.08
C LEU A 69 -0.79 0.23 1.78
N LEU A 70 -0.33 0.12 0.53
CA LEU A 70 0.99 0.58 0.10
C LEU A 70 0.95 2.03 -0.34
N SER A 71 1.49 2.92 0.49
CA SER A 71 1.45 4.36 0.27
C SER A 71 2.41 4.91 -0.81
N ALA A 72 3.29 4.09 -1.36
CA ALA A 72 4.26 4.45 -2.41
C ALA A 72 4.63 3.25 -3.28
N GLU A 73 4.87 3.50 -4.57
CA GLU A 73 5.24 2.48 -5.56
C GLU A 73 6.56 1.77 -5.22
N VAL A 74 7.53 2.49 -4.67
CA VAL A 74 8.83 1.90 -4.28
C VAL A 74 8.66 0.76 -3.25
N LEU A 75 7.64 0.83 -2.38
CA LEU A 75 7.33 -0.22 -1.42
C LEU A 75 6.94 -1.52 -2.15
N TYR A 76 6.07 -1.41 -3.16
CA TYR A 76 5.66 -2.55 -3.97
C TYR A 76 6.86 -3.23 -4.62
N SER A 77 7.77 -2.46 -5.23
CA SER A 77 8.98 -3.00 -5.88
C SER A 77 9.91 -3.76 -4.93
N VAL A 78 9.92 -3.42 -3.65
CA VAL A 78 10.77 -4.05 -2.64
C VAL A 78 10.10 -5.24 -1.98
N LEU A 79 8.77 -5.21 -1.85
CA LEU A 79 8.00 -6.27 -1.19
C LEU A 79 7.65 -7.43 -2.13
N LEU A 80 7.72 -7.22 -3.45
CA LEU A 80 7.46 -8.26 -4.44
C LEU A 80 8.50 -9.38 -4.33
N LYS A 81 8.08 -10.64 -4.48
CA LYS A 81 9.02 -11.77 -4.58
C LYS A 81 9.68 -11.78 -5.96
N SER A 82 10.91 -12.28 -6.04
CA SER A 82 11.71 -12.32 -7.28
C SER A 82 11.03 -13.05 -8.45
N ARG A 83 10.16 -14.03 -8.15
CA ARG A 83 9.42 -14.81 -9.15
C ARG A 83 8.12 -14.15 -9.63
N SER A 84 7.71 -13.04 -9.04
CA SER A 84 6.43 -12.38 -9.34
C SER A 84 6.62 -11.26 -10.36
N GLN A 85 5.65 -11.11 -11.25
CA GLN A 85 5.71 -10.10 -12.31
C GLN A 85 5.44 -8.69 -11.73
N PRO A 86 6.35 -7.71 -11.93
CA PRO A 86 6.07 -6.34 -11.53
C PRO A 86 4.93 -5.77 -12.36
N ARG A 87 4.11 -4.95 -11.71
CA ARG A 87 2.96 -4.25 -12.29
C ARG A 87 3.12 -2.77 -12.02
N THR A 88 2.74 -1.95 -13.00
CA THR A 88 2.75 -0.50 -12.91
C THR A 88 1.57 -0.01 -12.07
N PRO A 89 1.69 1.19 -11.48
CA PRO A 89 0.55 1.87 -10.87
C PRO A 89 -0.67 1.98 -11.80
N LYS A 90 -0.44 2.24 -13.09
CA LYS A 90 -1.54 2.36 -14.06
C LYS A 90 -2.34 1.06 -14.14
N GLU A 91 -1.67 -0.08 -14.27
CA GLU A 91 -2.33 -1.40 -14.36
C GLU A 91 -3.22 -1.71 -13.15
N PHE A 92 -2.77 -1.34 -11.95
CA PHE A 92 -3.60 -1.45 -10.75
C PHE A 92 -4.81 -0.53 -10.81
N TYR A 93 -4.59 0.77 -10.99
CA TYR A 93 -5.65 1.77 -10.88
C TYR A 93 -6.68 1.70 -12.03
N SER A 94 -6.28 1.18 -13.21
CA SER A 94 -7.22 0.90 -14.30
C SER A 94 -7.96 -0.43 -14.15
N CYS A 95 -7.67 -1.23 -13.13
CA CYS A 95 -8.18 -2.59 -12.97
C CYS A 95 -7.95 -3.43 -14.23
N SER A 96 -6.73 -3.38 -14.79
CA SER A 96 -6.39 -4.12 -16.00
C SER A 96 -6.55 -5.63 -15.78
N GLN A 97 -6.91 -6.37 -16.83
CA GLN A 97 -6.99 -7.83 -16.76
C GLN A 97 -5.63 -8.41 -16.31
N GLY A 98 -5.65 -9.25 -15.28
CA GLY A 98 -4.43 -9.84 -14.69
C GLY A 98 -3.77 -9.04 -13.57
N ALA A 99 -4.35 -7.90 -13.16
CA ALA A 99 -3.92 -7.14 -11.98
C ALA A 99 -4.91 -7.37 -10.82
N PRO A 100 -4.81 -8.49 -10.07
CA PRO A 100 -5.67 -8.72 -8.92
C PRO A 100 -5.45 -7.62 -7.88
N ILE A 101 -6.56 -7.14 -7.31
CA ILE A 101 -6.58 -6.26 -6.16
C ILE A 101 -7.37 -7.01 -5.10
N PRO A 102 -6.76 -7.35 -3.95
CA PRO A 102 -5.37 -7.08 -3.58
C PRO A 102 -4.35 -7.92 -4.37
N VAL A 103 -3.08 -7.51 -4.36
CA VAL A 103 -1.97 -8.39 -4.74
C VAL A 103 -1.94 -9.57 -3.76
N PRO A 104 -1.96 -10.82 -4.25
CA PRO A 104 -1.99 -12.00 -3.39
C PRO A 104 -0.85 -12.08 -2.38
N ALA A 105 -1.13 -12.68 -1.23
CA ALA A 105 -0.19 -12.84 -0.12
C ALA A 105 1.06 -13.67 -0.52
N ASP A 106 0.88 -14.66 -1.40
CA ASP A 106 1.95 -15.54 -1.87
C ASP A 106 2.86 -14.88 -2.92
N GLU A 107 2.46 -13.75 -3.53
CA GLU A 107 3.28 -12.95 -4.44
C GLU A 107 4.26 -12.00 -3.73
N ASN A 108 4.12 -11.78 -2.41
CA ASN A 108 4.91 -10.78 -1.70
C ASN A 108 5.53 -11.28 -0.39
N GLN A 109 6.50 -10.51 0.13
CA GLN A 109 7.33 -10.90 1.27
C GLN A 109 6.67 -10.67 2.64
N LEU A 110 5.56 -9.92 2.72
CA LEU A 110 4.81 -9.73 3.97
C LEU A 110 3.78 -10.85 4.22
N SER A 111 3.58 -11.75 3.25
CA SER A 111 2.58 -12.82 3.33
C SER A 111 1.17 -12.31 3.67
N ARG A 112 0.84 -11.13 3.14
CA ARG A 112 -0.45 -10.45 3.34
C ARG A 112 -0.96 -9.87 2.04
N PRO A 113 -2.28 -9.71 1.87
CA PRO A 113 -2.80 -9.03 0.69
C PRO A 113 -2.29 -7.58 0.64
N LEU A 114 -1.71 -7.14 -0.48
CA LEU A 114 -1.22 -5.77 -0.63
C LEU A 114 -2.14 -4.96 -1.55
N ILE A 115 -2.51 -3.76 -1.13
CA ILE A 115 -3.33 -2.85 -1.92
C ILE A 115 -2.52 -1.60 -2.25
N PRO A 116 -2.22 -1.33 -3.52
CA PRO A 116 -1.64 -0.05 -3.94
C PRO A 116 -2.48 1.15 -3.47
N PHE A 117 -1.90 2.09 -2.74
CA PHE A 117 -2.66 3.19 -2.15
C PHE A 117 -1.83 4.48 -2.16
N TYR A 118 -1.37 4.85 -3.36
CA TYR A 118 -0.27 5.78 -3.54
C TYR A 118 -0.62 7.23 -3.18
N ARG A 119 0.36 7.89 -2.54
CA ARG A 119 0.32 9.28 -2.09
C ARG A 119 0.56 10.30 -3.21
N HIS A 120 0.00 10.08 -4.39
CA HIS A 120 0.23 10.95 -5.55
C HIS A 120 -1.10 11.51 -6.07
N TRP A 121 -1.11 12.80 -6.46
CA TRP A 121 -2.32 13.51 -6.89
C TRP A 121 -3.02 12.86 -8.08
N TYR A 122 -2.25 12.20 -8.96
CA TYR A 122 -2.81 11.49 -10.11
C TYR A 122 -3.70 10.31 -9.66
N TYR A 123 -3.38 9.68 -8.52
CA TYR A 123 -4.06 8.54 -7.91
C TYR A 123 -5.06 8.93 -6.80
N ASP A 124 -5.54 10.18 -6.83
CA ASP A 124 -6.58 10.67 -5.93
C ASP A 124 -7.92 9.96 -6.21
N LEU A 125 -8.44 9.19 -5.24
CA LEU A 125 -9.62 8.35 -5.39
C LEU A 125 -10.94 9.15 -5.48
N LYS A 126 -10.89 10.47 -5.41
CA LYS A 126 -12.01 11.34 -5.79
C LYS A 126 -12.25 11.36 -7.30
N ARG A 127 -11.22 11.08 -8.11
CA ARG A 127 -11.30 11.14 -9.57
C ARG A 127 -12.20 10.02 -10.09
N GLN A 128 -13.07 10.34 -11.04
CA GLN A 128 -14.07 9.40 -11.57
C GLN A 128 -13.44 8.20 -12.30
N GLU A 129 -12.29 8.41 -12.94
CA GLU A 129 -11.49 7.35 -13.59
C GLU A 129 -11.16 6.19 -12.63
N TRP A 130 -10.99 6.47 -11.34
CA TRP A 130 -10.65 5.46 -10.32
C TRP A 130 -11.86 4.90 -9.58
N ARG A 131 -13.08 5.13 -10.08
CA ARG A 131 -14.31 4.61 -9.46
C ARG A 131 -14.28 3.08 -9.32
N ARG A 132 -13.82 2.37 -10.35
CA ARG A 132 -13.72 0.90 -10.34
C ARG A 132 -12.69 0.43 -9.31
N TYR A 133 -11.52 1.06 -9.32
CA TYR A 133 -10.46 0.77 -8.36
C TYR A 133 -10.94 0.95 -6.91
N ARG A 134 -11.59 2.08 -6.63
CA ARG A 134 -12.15 2.38 -5.30
C ARG A 134 -13.15 1.32 -4.83
N ALA A 135 -14.04 0.85 -5.72
CA ALA A 135 -14.98 -0.21 -5.40
C ALA A 135 -14.25 -1.52 -5.09
N ALA A 136 -13.32 -1.93 -5.95
CA ALA A 136 -12.52 -3.13 -5.74
C ALA A 136 -11.77 -3.09 -4.40
N VAL A 137 -11.15 -1.95 -4.04
CA VAL A 137 -10.52 -1.79 -2.72
C VAL A 137 -11.54 -1.94 -1.59
N ALA A 138 -12.70 -1.29 -1.67
CA ALA A 138 -13.72 -1.34 -0.64
C ALA A 138 -14.29 -2.75 -0.41
N ASP A 139 -14.33 -3.58 -1.45
CA ASP A 139 -14.76 -4.98 -1.39
C ASP A 139 -13.73 -5.89 -0.70
N CYS A 140 -12.47 -5.47 -0.67
CA CYS A 140 -11.36 -6.21 -0.04
C CYS A 140 -11.15 -5.83 1.44
N LEU A 141 -11.85 -4.81 1.93
CA LEU A 141 -11.72 -4.34 3.30
C LEU A 141 -12.66 -5.13 4.24
N PRO A 142 -12.20 -5.52 5.44
CA PRO A 142 -13.02 -6.26 6.38
C PRO A 142 -14.22 -5.43 6.89
N GLU A 143 -15.37 -6.09 7.09
CA GLU A 143 -16.65 -5.44 7.41
C GLU A 143 -16.63 -4.56 8.67
N VAL A 144 -15.76 -4.87 9.64
CA VAL A 144 -15.54 -4.10 10.89
C VAL A 144 -15.12 -2.66 10.63
N THR A 145 -14.68 -2.33 9.41
CA THR A 145 -14.23 -0.99 9.03
C THR A 145 -15.33 -0.08 8.47
N ARG A 146 -16.52 -0.60 8.18
CA ARG A 146 -17.66 0.18 7.69
C ARG A 146 -18.43 0.70 8.90
N GLY A 147 -18.07 1.89 9.35
CA GLY A 147 -18.69 2.52 10.53
C GLY A 147 -20.21 2.56 10.44
N SER A 148 -20.84 2.10 11.52
CA SER A 148 -22.23 2.36 11.91
C SER A 148 -22.54 3.85 11.97
#